data_AF-A0A3D3JTQ2-F1
#
_entry.id   AF-A0A3D3JTQ2-F1
#
_cell.length_a   1.000
_cell.length_b   1.000
_cell.length_c   1.000
_cell.angle_alpha   90.00
_cell.angle_beta   90.00
_cell.angle_gamma   90.00
#
_symmetry.space_group_name_H-M   'P 1'
#
loop_
_entity.id
_entity.type
_entity.pdbx_description
1 polymer ?
#
loop_
_entity_poly.entity_id
_entity_poly.type
_entity_poly.pdbx_seq_one_letter_code
_entity_poly.pdbx_strand_id
1 'polypeptide(L)'
;MLTLVIRSIVVAAALLHGSCARPPTEDASAETRRGTELRRRLHAETSSMQHLDYRQVREALKHTDEDPANPDNVILFYSGWSVPKSRFGGHPDQWNREHVWAKGRGRFGTKPGAGTDLHHIRATDVSVNARRGHLDFDDGGQPYTDPNGRTACRVDADSWSPRPAVRGDVARMLFYMAIRYEGGGRELDLKLVDKVNPKVLRAEHGKLSTLLRWHAEDPPDDAERRRHERIHERQGNRNPFIDHPEFAVQIWNEEK
;
A
#
# COMPACT_ATOMS: atom_id res chain seq x y z
N MET A 1 -10.99 -40.72 84.92
CA MET A 1 -9.88 -39.76 84.71
C MET A 1 -8.87 -40.44 83.79
N LEU A 2 -8.97 -40.22 82.47
CA LEU A 2 -7.99 -40.71 81.50
C LEU A 2 -7.96 -39.74 80.32
N THR A 3 -6.78 -39.15 80.09
CA THR A 3 -6.53 -38.05 79.16
C THR A 3 -6.32 -38.58 77.75
N LEU A 4 -7.05 -38.04 76.77
CA LEU A 4 -7.00 -38.41 75.36
C LEU A 4 -6.09 -37.44 74.59
N VAL A 5 -5.11 -37.98 73.87
CA VAL A 5 -4.21 -37.26 72.96
C VAL A 5 -4.89 -37.14 71.59
N ILE A 6 -5.04 -35.92 71.06
CA ILE A 6 -5.50 -35.69 69.68
C ILE A 6 -4.34 -35.07 68.89
N ARG A 7 -3.89 -35.80 67.85
CA ARG A 7 -2.94 -35.34 66.83
C ARG A 7 -3.69 -34.50 65.78
N SER A 8 -3.21 -33.28 65.53
CA SER A 8 -3.68 -32.44 64.43
C SER A 8 -3.11 -32.91 63.08
N ILE A 9 -3.99 -33.15 62.11
CA ILE A 9 -3.64 -33.34 60.69
C ILE A 9 -3.94 -32.02 59.98
N VAL A 10 -2.93 -31.44 59.33
CA VAL A 10 -3.08 -30.30 58.41
C VAL A 10 -3.36 -30.87 57.02
N VAL A 11 -4.48 -30.48 56.40
CA VAL A 11 -4.77 -30.75 54.99
C VAL A 11 -4.59 -29.44 54.21
N ALA A 12 -3.64 -29.44 53.28
CA ALA A 12 -3.43 -28.34 52.33
C ALA A 12 -4.41 -28.48 51.15
N ALA A 13 -5.19 -27.43 50.88
CA ALA A 13 -6.02 -27.32 49.69
C ALA A 13 -5.24 -26.61 48.57
N ALA A 14 -5.00 -27.30 47.46
CA ALA A 14 -4.40 -26.74 46.26
C ALA A 14 -5.46 -26.00 45.43
N LEU A 15 -5.27 -24.70 45.21
CA LEU A 15 -6.07 -23.88 44.30
C LEU A 15 -5.52 -24.03 42.87
N LEU A 16 -6.14 -24.88 42.06
CA LEU A 16 -5.96 -24.91 40.61
C LEU A 16 -6.65 -23.69 39.99
N HIS A 17 -5.86 -22.68 39.61
CA HIS A 17 -6.34 -21.58 38.77
C HIS A 17 -6.41 -22.06 37.31
N GLY A 18 -7.56 -22.61 36.92
CA GLY A 18 -7.89 -22.80 35.52
C GLY A 18 -8.11 -21.43 34.86
N SER A 19 -7.13 -20.97 34.07
CA SER A 19 -7.32 -19.85 33.15
C SER A 19 -8.31 -20.28 32.07
N CYS A 20 -9.59 -19.99 32.26
CA CYS A 20 -10.59 -20.14 31.22
C CYS A 20 -10.34 -19.05 30.17
N ALA A 21 -9.70 -19.40 29.06
CA ALA A 21 -9.69 -18.54 27.89
C ALA A 21 -11.14 -18.34 27.46
N ARG A 22 -11.62 -17.08 27.53
CA ARG A 22 -12.95 -16.71 27.01
C ARG A 22 -13.00 -17.14 25.54
N PRO A 23 -14.08 -17.81 25.08
CA PRO A 23 -14.26 -18.04 23.66
C PRO A 23 -14.27 -16.68 22.94
N PRO A 24 -13.80 -16.60 21.68
CA PRO A 24 -13.92 -15.37 20.89
C PRO A 24 -15.39 -14.92 20.93
N THR A 25 -15.62 -13.65 21.28
CA THR A 25 -16.98 -13.09 21.32
C THR A 25 -17.60 -13.18 19.92
N GLU A 26 -18.90 -13.49 19.83
CA GLU A 26 -19.61 -13.59 18.54
C GLU A 26 -19.40 -12.35 17.66
N ASP A 27 -19.25 -11.17 18.27
CA ASP A 27 -18.90 -9.90 17.61
C ASP A 27 -17.58 -9.96 16.83
N ALA A 28 -16.52 -10.55 17.39
CA ALA A 28 -15.23 -10.67 16.70
C ALA A 28 -15.34 -11.59 15.47
N SER A 29 -16.13 -12.66 15.58
CA SER A 29 -16.41 -13.57 14.46
C SER A 29 -17.24 -12.91 13.35
N ALA A 30 -18.17 -12.02 13.71
CA ALA A 30 -18.99 -11.26 12.78
C ALA A 30 -18.20 -10.13 12.11
N GLU A 31 -17.26 -9.50 12.81
CA GLU A 31 -16.33 -8.49 12.29
C GLU A 31 -15.36 -9.10 11.27
N THR A 32 -14.62 -10.16 11.65
CA THR A 32 -13.73 -10.87 10.71
C THR A 32 -14.45 -11.36 9.45
N ARG A 33 -15.71 -11.81 9.60
CA ARG A 33 -16.54 -12.21 8.45
C ARG A 33 -16.88 -11.03 7.55
N ARG A 34 -17.16 -9.85 8.12
CA ARG A 34 -17.41 -8.60 7.37
C ARG A 34 -16.16 -8.12 6.62
N GLY A 35 -14.99 -8.11 7.25
CA GLY A 35 -13.72 -7.77 6.60
C GLY A 35 -13.40 -8.70 5.42
N THR A 36 -13.61 -10.00 5.59
CA THR A 36 -13.42 -11.00 4.52
C THR A 36 -14.39 -10.82 3.35
N GLU A 37 -15.67 -10.55 3.66
CA GLU A 37 -16.68 -10.31 2.62
C GLU A 37 -16.43 -9.00 1.85
N LEU A 38 -16.05 -7.93 2.56
CA LEU A 38 -15.63 -6.67 1.97
C LEU A 38 -14.45 -6.88 1.02
N ARG A 39 -13.39 -7.55 1.49
CA ARG A 39 -12.19 -7.88 0.69
C ARG A 39 -12.55 -8.57 -0.63
N ARG A 40 -13.33 -9.65 -0.56
CA ARG A 40 -13.81 -10.38 -1.74
C ARG A 40 -14.63 -9.51 -2.71
N ARG A 41 -15.51 -8.67 -2.17
CA ARG A 41 -16.34 -7.75 -2.97
C ARG A 41 -15.47 -6.74 -3.71
N LEU A 42 -14.54 -6.09 -3.01
CA LEU A 42 -13.62 -5.11 -3.60
C LEU A 42 -12.72 -5.75 -4.67
N HIS A 43 -12.25 -6.98 -4.46
CA HIS A 43 -11.51 -7.71 -5.49
C HIS A 43 -12.33 -7.92 -6.77
N ALA A 44 -13.59 -8.34 -6.64
CA ALA A 44 -14.48 -8.49 -7.79
C ALA A 44 -14.77 -7.16 -8.50
N GLU A 45 -15.08 -6.10 -7.75
CA GLU A 45 -15.37 -4.75 -8.28
C GLU A 45 -14.16 -4.18 -9.03
N THR A 46 -12.97 -4.26 -8.44
CA THR A 46 -11.74 -3.71 -9.03
C THR A 46 -11.24 -4.51 -10.25
N SER A 47 -11.68 -5.77 -10.39
CA SER A 47 -11.29 -6.66 -11.49
C SER A 47 -11.86 -6.29 -12.85
N SER A 48 -13.00 -5.59 -12.88
CA SER A 48 -13.63 -5.15 -14.11
C SER A 48 -12.97 -3.88 -14.64
N MET A 49 -11.89 -4.03 -15.42
CA MET A 49 -11.12 -2.91 -15.96
C MET A 49 -10.76 -3.07 -17.44
N GLN A 50 -10.66 -1.94 -18.13
CA GLN A 50 -10.02 -1.88 -19.45
C GLN A 50 -8.52 -2.00 -19.31
N HIS A 51 -7.91 -2.79 -20.19
CA HIS A 51 -6.49 -3.06 -20.16
C HIS A 51 -5.77 -2.18 -21.17
N LEU A 52 -4.83 -1.39 -20.67
CA LEU A 52 -3.93 -0.59 -21.50
C LEU A 52 -2.68 -1.40 -21.85
N ASP A 53 -2.09 -1.12 -23.01
CA ASP A 53 -0.72 -1.49 -23.30
C ASP A 53 0.27 -0.49 -22.65
N TYR A 54 1.54 -0.89 -22.58
CA TYR A 54 2.56 -0.10 -21.90
C TYR A 54 2.88 1.26 -22.55
N ARG A 55 2.57 1.41 -23.84
CA ARG A 55 2.70 2.69 -24.57
C ARG A 55 1.52 3.59 -24.23
N GLN A 56 0.30 3.05 -24.17
CA GLN A 56 -0.89 3.78 -23.76
C GLN A 56 -0.77 4.31 -22.32
N VAL A 57 -0.13 3.55 -21.41
CA VAL A 57 0.18 4.03 -20.05
C VAL A 57 0.97 5.33 -20.09
N ARG A 58 1.99 5.45 -20.95
CA ARG A 58 2.78 6.70 -21.07
C ARG A 58 1.90 7.89 -21.44
N GLU A 59 1.01 7.72 -22.40
CA GLU A 59 0.10 8.80 -22.82
C GLU A 59 -0.93 9.10 -21.74
N ALA A 60 -1.43 8.08 -21.04
CA ALA A 60 -2.36 8.25 -19.93
C ALA A 60 -1.74 9.03 -18.77
N LEU A 61 -0.46 8.80 -18.42
CA LEU A 61 0.21 9.57 -17.37
C LEU A 61 0.31 11.06 -17.67
N LYS A 62 0.45 11.45 -18.94
CA LYS A 62 0.40 12.86 -19.33
C LYS A 62 -0.95 13.50 -19.03
N HIS A 63 -1.99 12.70 -18.86
CA HIS A 63 -3.32 13.17 -18.48
C HIS A 63 -3.56 13.00 -16.98
N THR A 64 -3.31 11.82 -16.41
CA THR A 64 -3.63 11.55 -14.99
C THR A 64 -2.74 12.34 -14.02
N ASP A 65 -1.47 12.59 -14.37
CA ASP A 65 -0.52 13.36 -13.56
C ASP A 65 -0.30 14.79 -14.06
N GLU A 66 -1.14 15.30 -14.96
CA GLU A 66 -1.06 16.68 -15.48
C GLU A 66 -1.15 17.72 -14.38
N ASP A 67 -0.24 18.70 -14.43
CA ASP A 67 -0.22 19.85 -13.55
C ASP A 67 -1.45 20.77 -13.82
N PRO A 68 -2.34 20.96 -12.84
CA PRO A 68 -3.50 21.85 -12.99
C PRO A 68 -3.13 23.31 -13.27
N ALA A 69 -1.95 23.77 -12.84
CA ALA A 69 -1.47 25.13 -13.06
C ALA A 69 -0.74 25.29 -14.41
N ASN A 70 -0.28 24.19 -15.00
CA ASN A 70 0.39 24.19 -16.30
C ASN A 70 0.07 22.91 -17.09
N PRO A 71 -0.94 22.93 -17.98
CA PRO A 71 -1.35 21.76 -18.75
C PRO A 71 -0.29 21.18 -19.69
N ASP A 72 0.83 21.85 -19.94
CA ASP A 72 1.95 21.29 -20.71
C ASP A 72 2.87 20.41 -19.85
N ASN A 73 2.67 20.40 -18.53
CA ASN A 73 3.49 19.69 -17.57
C ASN A 73 2.77 18.53 -16.89
N VAL A 74 3.55 17.66 -16.27
CA VAL A 74 3.13 16.66 -15.27
C VAL A 74 3.76 16.96 -13.92
N ILE A 75 3.06 16.63 -12.84
CA ILE A 75 3.60 16.64 -11.48
C ILE A 75 4.26 15.29 -11.19
N LEU A 76 5.56 15.32 -10.90
CA LEU A 76 6.34 14.12 -10.61
C LEU A 76 6.05 13.61 -9.20
N PHE A 77 5.72 12.33 -9.09
CA PHE A 77 5.02 11.78 -7.94
C PHE A 77 5.82 11.72 -6.66
N TYR A 78 7.14 11.59 -6.67
CA TYR A 78 7.92 11.63 -5.43
C TYR A 78 8.45 13.02 -5.10
N SER A 79 8.92 13.78 -6.09
CA SER A 79 9.52 15.09 -5.89
C SER A 79 8.53 16.26 -5.84
N GLY A 80 7.34 16.11 -6.41
CA GLY A 80 6.34 17.18 -6.56
C GLY A 80 6.68 18.21 -7.63
N TRP A 81 7.73 17.99 -8.42
CA TRP A 81 8.16 18.94 -9.46
C TRP A 81 7.21 18.93 -10.65
N SER A 82 6.94 20.12 -11.20
CA SER A 82 6.23 20.30 -12.46
C SER A 82 7.23 20.26 -13.62
N VAL A 83 7.10 19.28 -14.52
CA VAL A 83 8.04 19.03 -15.61
C VAL A 83 7.31 18.85 -16.94
N PRO A 84 7.83 19.35 -18.08
CA PRO A 84 7.14 19.22 -19.36
C PRO A 84 6.81 17.78 -19.74
N LYS A 85 5.60 17.57 -20.25
CA LYS A 85 5.11 16.29 -20.81
C LYS A 85 6.04 15.74 -21.90
N SER A 86 6.74 16.63 -22.61
CA SER A 86 7.71 16.29 -23.66
C SER A 86 9.01 15.67 -23.11
N ARG A 87 9.35 15.88 -21.84
CA ARG A 87 10.54 15.31 -21.19
C ARG A 87 10.38 13.85 -20.74
N PHE A 88 9.45 13.10 -21.33
CA PHE A 88 9.38 11.67 -21.10
C PHE A 88 10.60 10.97 -21.71
N GLY A 89 11.29 10.14 -20.93
CA GLY A 89 12.40 9.35 -21.46
C GLY A 89 13.14 8.53 -20.40
N GLY A 90 14.46 8.48 -20.50
CA GLY A 90 15.31 7.63 -19.66
C GLY A 90 16.58 8.32 -19.15
N HIS A 91 16.78 9.60 -19.44
CA HIS A 91 17.89 10.37 -18.86
C HIS A 91 17.54 10.85 -17.44
N PRO A 92 18.53 11.07 -16.55
CA PRO A 92 18.28 11.39 -15.14
C PRO A 92 17.37 12.61 -14.90
N ASP A 93 17.37 13.59 -15.79
CA ASP A 93 16.57 14.82 -15.71
C ASP A 93 15.25 14.76 -16.49
N GLN A 94 14.89 13.57 -16.95
CA GLN A 94 13.62 13.26 -17.60
C GLN A 94 12.68 12.57 -16.61
N TRP A 95 11.43 12.38 -17.03
CA TRP A 95 10.49 11.58 -16.27
C TRP A 95 10.16 10.26 -16.97
N ASN A 96 9.85 9.24 -16.16
CA ASN A 96 9.44 7.92 -16.62
C ASN A 96 8.26 7.39 -15.78
N ARG A 97 7.97 6.09 -15.92
CA ARG A 97 6.90 5.40 -15.20
C ARG A 97 7.47 4.76 -13.94
N GLU A 98 6.96 5.17 -12.79
CA GLU A 98 7.13 4.46 -11.53
C GLU A 98 6.04 3.42 -11.36
N HIS A 99 6.41 2.21 -10.96
CA HIS A 99 5.48 1.20 -10.45
C HIS A 99 5.55 1.23 -8.92
N VAL A 100 4.57 1.88 -8.28
CA VAL A 100 4.58 2.09 -6.82
C VAL A 100 4.61 0.74 -6.09
N TRP A 101 3.87 -0.25 -6.55
CA TRP A 101 4.23 -1.64 -6.29
C TRP A 101 5.38 -2.05 -7.21
N ALA A 102 6.59 -2.18 -6.67
CA ALA A 102 7.76 -2.46 -7.49
C ALA A 102 7.60 -3.78 -8.28
N LYS A 103 7.74 -3.73 -9.62
CA LYS A 103 7.60 -4.90 -10.52
C LYS A 103 8.38 -6.13 -10.07
N GLY A 104 9.65 -5.92 -9.69
CA GLY A 104 10.54 -7.00 -9.24
C GLY A 104 10.00 -7.73 -8.02
N ARG A 105 9.30 -7.01 -7.13
CA ARG A 105 8.64 -7.59 -5.96
C ARG A 105 7.38 -8.34 -6.33
N GLY A 106 6.53 -7.74 -7.15
CA GLY A 106 5.26 -8.34 -7.57
C GLY A 106 5.38 -9.46 -8.60
N ARG A 107 6.59 -9.74 -9.12
CA ARG A 107 6.86 -10.75 -10.17
C ARG A 107 6.03 -10.53 -11.45
N PHE A 108 5.80 -9.26 -11.78
CA PHE A 108 5.11 -8.88 -13.01
C PHE A 108 5.97 -7.95 -13.89
N GLY A 109 5.68 -7.96 -15.19
CA GLY A 109 6.39 -7.16 -16.18
C GLY A 109 5.61 -5.92 -16.60
N THR A 110 5.62 -5.63 -17.89
CA THR A 110 4.90 -4.49 -18.50
C THR A 110 3.75 -4.96 -19.38
N LYS A 111 3.32 -6.21 -19.23
CA LYS A 111 2.16 -6.77 -19.94
C LYS A 111 0.87 -6.18 -19.35
N PRO A 112 -0.20 -6.10 -20.15
CA PRO A 112 -1.51 -5.65 -19.66
C PRO A 112 -1.95 -6.38 -18.38
N GLY A 113 -2.53 -5.64 -17.43
CA GLY A 113 -2.85 -6.08 -16.08
C GLY A 113 -2.04 -5.27 -15.06
N ALA A 114 -1.47 -5.92 -14.04
CA ALA A 114 -0.68 -5.24 -13.00
C ALA A 114 0.50 -4.43 -13.56
N GLY A 115 1.05 -4.79 -14.73
CA GLY A 115 2.14 -4.02 -15.35
C GLY A 115 1.73 -2.68 -15.96
N THR A 116 0.42 -2.45 -16.12
CA THR A 116 -0.16 -1.32 -16.86
C THR A 116 -1.32 -0.64 -16.12
N ASP A 117 -1.58 -1.02 -14.88
CA ASP A 117 -2.67 -0.45 -14.09
C ASP A 117 -2.30 0.94 -13.55
N LEU A 118 -2.97 1.97 -14.05
CA LEU A 118 -2.75 3.38 -13.70
C LEU A 118 -3.01 3.69 -12.22
N HIS A 119 -3.75 2.84 -11.49
CA HIS A 119 -3.97 3.07 -10.05
C HIS A 119 -2.68 3.00 -9.23
N HIS A 120 -1.60 2.36 -9.73
CA HIS A 120 -0.32 2.30 -9.03
C HIS A 120 0.89 2.72 -9.89
N ILE A 121 0.65 3.24 -11.11
CA ILE A 121 1.71 3.75 -11.98
C ILE A 121 1.69 5.26 -11.97
N ARG A 122 2.83 5.90 -11.70
CA ARG A 122 2.95 7.37 -11.62
C ARG A 122 4.07 7.90 -12.51
N ALA A 123 3.95 9.15 -12.97
CA ALA A 123 5.07 9.90 -13.52
C ALA A 123 6.07 10.22 -12.41
N THR A 124 7.36 9.96 -12.62
CA THR A 124 8.42 10.32 -11.67
C THR A 124 9.69 10.72 -12.39
N ASP A 125 10.52 11.51 -11.72
CA ASP A 125 11.89 11.78 -12.14
C ASP A 125 12.68 10.46 -12.23
N VAL A 126 13.50 10.30 -13.27
CA VAL A 126 14.22 9.06 -13.56
C VAL A 126 15.25 8.72 -12.48
N SER A 127 16.03 9.68 -11.97
CA SER A 127 17.01 9.39 -10.92
C SER A 127 16.35 9.15 -9.57
N VAL A 128 15.25 9.85 -9.27
CA VAL A 128 14.45 9.57 -8.07
C VAL A 128 13.85 8.16 -8.14
N ASN A 129 13.32 7.77 -9.31
CA ASN A 129 12.81 6.40 -9.54
C ASN A 129 13.89 5.36 -9.32
N ALA A 130 15.05 5.57 -9.95
CA ALA A 130 16.19 4.65 -9.85
C ALA A 130 16.67 4.51 -8.40
N ARG A 131 16.68 5.61 -7.62
CA ARG A 131 17.05 5.57 -6.21
C ARG A 131 16.06 4.80 -5.35
N ARG A 132 14.75 4.97 -5.58
CA ARG A 132 13.70 4.20 -4.91
C ARG A 132 13.84 2.72 -5.25
N GLY A 133 14.02 2.40 -6.52
CA GLY A 133 14.24 1.04 -7.01
C GLY A 133 13.14 0.07 -6.61
N HIS A 134 13.45 -0.86 -5.70
CA HIS A 134 12.52 -1.86 -5.18
C HIS A 134 12.42 -1.83 -3.65
N LEU A 135 12.82 -0.72 -3.01
CA LEU A 135 12.76 -0.56 -1.56
C LEU A 135 11.30 -0.67 -1.06
N ASP A 136 11.15 -1.19 0.16
CA ASP A 136 9.88 -1.10 0.89
C ASP A 136 9.56 0.36 1.23
N PHE A 137 8.31 0.63 1.58
CA PHE A 137 7.95 1.93 2.12
C PHE A 137 7.96 1.87 3.64
N ASP A 138 8.72 2.78 4.23
CA ASP A 138 8.74 3.08 5.66
C ASP A 138 9.21 4.53 5.85
N ASP A 139 9.47 4.97 7.08
CA ASP A 139 9.90 6.35 7.39
C ASP A 139 11.27 6.74 6.79
N GLY A 140 12.02 5.76 6.25
CA GLY A 140 13.35 5.94 5.70
C GLY A 140 14.35 6.42 6.75
N GLY A 141 15.58 6.70 6.30
CA GLY A 141 16.65 7.16 7.19
C GLY A 141 17.01 8.62 6.98
N GLN A 142 17.80 8.90 5.95
CA GLN A 142 18.34 10.24 5.72
C GLN A 142 17.56 10.96 4.61
N PRO A 143 17.45 12.29 4.66
CA PRO A 143 16.88 13.05 3.56
C PRO A 143 17.59 12.72 2.24
N TYR A 144 16.80 12.43 1.20
CA TYR A 144 17.32 12.22 -0.14
C TYR A 144 17.26 13.53 -0.94
N THR A 145 18.43 13.98 -1.39
CA THR A 145 18.54 15.07 -2.36
C THR A 145 19.00 14.47 -3.68
N ASP A 146 18.19 14.67 -4.70
CA ASP A 146 18.49 14.23 -6.05
C ASP A 146 19.39 15.27 -6.75
N PRO A 147 20.22 14.91 -7.74
CA PRO A 147 20.99 15.88 -8.52
C PRO A 147 20.13 17.00 -9.14
N ASN A 148 18.86 16.73 -9.44
CA ASN A 148 17.92 17.69 -10.00
C ASN A 148 17.24 18.57 -8.93
N GLY A 149 17.44 18.27 -7.64
CA GLY A 149 16.97 19.11 -6.54
C GLY A 149 16.50 18.38 -5.28
N ARG A 150 15.94 19.15 -4.35
CA ARG A 150 15.36 18.62 -3.11
C ARG A 150 14.01 17.95 -3.39
N THR A 151 13.83 16.73 -2.87
CA THR A 151 12.61 15.93 -3.07
C THR A 151 11.71 15.86 -1.83
N ALA A 152 12.25 16.18 -0.65
CA ALA A 152 11.66 15.89 0.67
C ALA A 152 11.40 14.38 0.94
N CYS A 153 11.90 13.49 0.08
CA CYS A 153 11.94 12.05 0.34
C CYS A 153 13.05 11.71 1.34
N ARG A 154 12.96 10.54 1.96
CA ARG A 154 13.98 9.98 2.86
C ARG A 154 14.28 8.55 2.43
N VAL A 155 15.51 8.11 2.66
CA VAL A 155 15.96 6.78 2.23
C VAL A 155 16.98 6.21 3.21
N ASP A 156 16.94 4.90 3.43
CA ASP A 156 17.98 4.14 4.12
C ASP A 156 18.37 2.90 3.30
N ALA A 157 18.80 1.84 3.98
CA ALA A 157 19.30 0.63 3.35
C ALA A 157 18.20 -0.25 2.75
N ASP A 158 16.98 -0.19 3.29
CA ASP A 158 15.90 -1.11 2.93
C ASP A 158 14.53 -0.45 2.70
N SER A 159 14.41 0.85 2.99
CA SER A 159 13.17 1.59 2.88
C SER A 159 13.30 2.96 2.21
N TRP A 160 12.18 3.38 1.63
CA TRP A 160 11.95 4.69 1.04
C TRP A 160 10.75 5.36 1.70
N SER A 161 10.91 6.63 2.09
CA SER A 161 9.81 7.49 2.50
C SER A 161 9.58 8.53 1.40
N PRO A 162 8.39 8.59 0.78
CA PRO A 162 8.09 9.66 -0.16
C PRO A 162 7.91 10.98 0.60
N ARG A 163 7.78 12.10 -0.13
CA ARG A 163 7.44 13.38 0.51
C ARG A 163 6.11 13.26 1.28
N PRO A 164 5.90 14.02 2.37
CA PRO A 164 4.70 13.89 3.20
C PRO A 164 3.37 13.93 2.44
N ALA A 165 3.25 14.81 1.44
CA ALA A 165 2.03 15.07 0.68
C ALA A 165 1.57 13.96 -0.29
N VAL A 166 2.21 12.78 -0.28
CA VAL A 166 1.78 11.61 -1.10
C VAL A 166 1.93 10.29 -0.33
N ARG A 167 2.08 10.37 0.99
CA ARG A 167 2.28 9.16 1.82
C ARG A 167 0.99 8.35 1.87
N GLY A 168 -0.15 9.02 1.97
CA GLY A 168 -1.48 8.45 1.90
C GLY A 168 -1.78 7.87 0.52
N ASP A 169 -1.42 8.60 -0.55
CA ASP A 169 -1.50 8.11 -1.93
C ASP A 169 -0.78 6.77 -2.07
N VAL A 170 0.49 6.70 -1.64
CA VAL A 170 1.27 5.45 -1.68
C VAL A 170 0.57 4.33 -0.92
N ALA A 171 0.05 4.61 0.27
CA ALA A 171 -0.68 3.62 1.06
C ALA A 171 -1.90 3.08 0.32
N ARG A 172 -2.76 3.97 -0.21
CA ARG A 172 -3.98 3.58 -0.94
C ARG A 172 -3.70 2.88 -2.26
N MET A 173 -2.61 3.21 -2.96
CA MET A 173 -2.17 2.47 -4.14
C MET A 173 -1.75 1.04 -3.78
N LEU A 174 -1.06 0.84 -2.66
CA LEU A 174 -0.65 -0.48 -2.23
C LEU A 174 -1.79 -1.32 -1.66
N PHE A 175 -2.71 -0.71 -0.91
CA PHE A 175 -3.96 -1.36 -0.48
C PHE A 175 -4.75 -1.86 -1.70
N TYR A 176 -4.92 -1.00 -2.71
CA TYR A 176 -5.56 -1.38 -3.97
C TYR A 176 -4.86 -2.55 -4.64
N MET A 177 -3.54 -2.50 -4.83
CA MET A 177 -2.80 -3.57 -5.49
C MET A 177 -2.91 -4.92 -4.77
N ALA A 178 -2.90 -4.90 -3.43
CA ALA A 178 -3.03 -6.10 -2.60
C ALA A 178 -4.45 -6.70 -2.55
N ILE A 179 -5.46 -5.97 -3.00
CA ILE A 179 -6.85 -6.44 -3.13
C ILE A 179 -7.15 -6.82 -4.57
N ARG A 180 -6.83 -5.93 -5.51
CA ARG A 180 -7.03 -6.16 -6.94
C ARG A 180 -6.31 -7.43 -7.38
N TYR A 181 -5.07 -7.63 -6.94
CA TYR A 181 -4.24 -8.76 -7.33
C TYR A 181 -3.96 -9.69 -6.15
N GLU A 182 -5.00 -10.09 -5.41
CA GLU A 182 -4.86 -10.94 -4.22
C GLU A 182 -4.82 -12.46 -4.49
N GLY A 183 -4.73 -12.86 -5.76
CA GLY A 183 -4.65 -14.24 -6.20
C GLY A 183 -5.98 -14.79 -6.72
N GLY A 184 -6.03 -16.11 -6.88
CA GLY A 184 -7.15 -16.81 -7.50
C GLY A 184 -6.88 -17.19 -8.96
N GLY A 185 -7.09 -18.48 -9.29
CA GLY A 185 -6.86 -18.99 -10.65
C GLY A 185 -5.42 -18.79 -11.12
N ARG A 186 -5.22 -17.89 -12.10
CA ARG A 186 -3.91 -17.57 -12.71
C ARG A 186 -3.44 -16.13 -12.41
N GLU A 187 -4.13 -15.43 -11.52
CA GLU A 187 -3.78 -14.06 -11.13
C GLU A 187 -2.57 -14.03 -10.19
N LEU A 188 -1.92 -12.87 -10.12
CA LEU A 188 -0.88 -12.59 -9.14
C LEU A 188 -1.45 -12.63 -7.73
N ASP A 189 -0.63 -12.97 -6.74
CA ASP A 189 -0.96 -13.03 -5.32
C ASP A 189 -0.09 -12.02 -4.55
N LEU A 190 -0.42 -10.73 -4.73
CA LEU A 190 0.23 -9.59 -4.12
C LEU A 190 -0.26 -9.42 -2.67
N LYS A 191 0.69 -9.36 -1.72
CA LYS A 191 0.39 -9.34 -0.28
C LYS A 191 1.08 -8.20 0.44
N LEU A 192 0.33 -7.52 1.29
CA LEU A 192 0.91 -6.60 2.25
C LEU A 192 1.41 -7.36 3.48
N VAL A 193 2.57 -6.98 3.97
CA VAL A 193 3.20 -7.56 5.17
C VAL A 193 3.67 -6.45 6.11
N ASP A 194 3.77 -6.75 7.41
CA ASP A 194 4.19 -5.77 8.41
C ASP A 194 5.70 -5.83 8.73
N LYS A 195 6.52 -5.82 7.68
CA LYS A 195 7.99 -5.84 7.77
C LYS A 195 8.61 -5.18 6.53
N VAL A 196 9.83 -4.69 6.64
CA VAL A 196 10.66 -4.28 5.50
C VAL A 196 11.63 -5.39 5.14
N ASN A 197 11.63 -5.84 3.88
CA ASN A 197 12.60 -6.78 3.35
C ASN A 197 12.62 -6.74 1.82
N PRO A 198 13.23 -5.71 1.21
CA PRO A 198 13.22 -5.53 -0.24
C PRO A 198 13.96 -6.63 -1.00
N LYS A 199 14.84 -7.39 -0.32
CA LYS A 199 15.61 -8.49 -0.93
C LYS A 199 14.77 -9.74 -1.22
N VAL A 200 13.59 -9.86 -0.59
CA VAL A 200 12.73 -11.03 -0.73
C VAL A 200 11.65 -10.76 -1.78
N LEU A 201 11.85 -11.31 -2.98
CA LEU A 201 10.93 -11.14 -4.12
C LEU A 201 9.80 -12.18 -4.09
N ARG A 202 8.87 -12.04 -3.14
CA ARG A 202 7.75 -12.99 -2.89
C ARG A 202 6.36 -12.43 -3.19
N ALA A 203 6.24 -11.44 -4.07
CA ALA A 203 4.98 -10.70 -4.24
C ALA A 203 4.49 -10.07 -2.92
N GLU A 204 5.41 -9.76 -2.02
CA GLU A 204 5.15 -9.06 -0.76
C GLU A 204 5.59 -7.60 -0.85
N HIS A 205 4.89 -6.71 -0.15
CA HIS A 205 5.27 -5.32 0.08
C HIS A 205 4.95 -4.94 1.52
N GLY A 206 5.85 -4.25 2.21
CA GLY A 206 5.60 -3.71 3.55
C GLY A 206 6.08 -2.26 3.65
N LYS A 207 5.94 -1.60 4.81
CA LYS A 207 5.47 -2.08 6.12
C LYS A 207 4.01 -1.66 6.40
N LEU A 208 3.09 -2.62 6.53
CA LEU A 208 1.65 -2.38 6.66
C LEU A 208 1.27 -1.38 7.76
N SER A 209 1.88 -1.47 8.95
CA SER A 209 1.60 -0.53 10.05
C SER A 209 1.99 0.92 9.69
N THR A 210 3.08 1.11 8.95
CA THR A 210 3.47 2.43 8.44
C THR A 210 2.48 2.92 7.38
N LEU A 211 2.05 2.05 6.46
CA LEU A 211 1.06 2.41 5.44
C LEU A 211 -0.28 2.83 6.06
N LEU A 212 -0.77 2.11 7.07
CA LEU A 212 -2.00 2.46 7.78
C LEU A 212 -1.87 3.80 8.52
N ARG A 213 -0.72 4.06 9.14
CA ARG A 213 -0.45 5.37 9.76
C ARG A 213 -0.45 6.49 8.72
N TRP A 214 0.27 6.33 7.62
CA TRP A 214 0.31 7.32 6.54
C TRP A 214 -1.06 7.58 5.92
N HIS A 215 -1.86 6.53 5.73
CA HIS A 215 -3.24 6.66 5.26
C HIS A 215 -4.10 7.52 6.18
N ALA A 216 -3.91 7.42 7.50
CA ALA A 216 -4.62 8.24 8.47
C ALA A 216 -4.08 9.69 8.55
N GLU A 217 -2.76 9.87 8.43
CA GLU A 217 -2.10 11.18 8.48
C GLU A 217 -2.29 12.01 7.20
N ASP A 218 -2.49 11.35 6.05
CA ASP A 218 -2.61 11.94 4.72
C ASP A 218 -3.88 11.41 4.01
N PRO A 219 -5.08 11.90 4.40
CA PRO A 219 -6.35 11.48 3.80
C PRO A 219 -6.43 11.91 2.33
N PRO A 220 -7.32 11.32 1.50
CA PRO A 220 -7.44 11.71 0.11
C PRO A 220 -7.68 13.21 -0.06
N ASP A 221 -6.90 13.83 -0.93
CA ASP A 221 -7.01 15.24 -1.27
C ASP A 221 -7.64 15.44 -2.66
N ASP A 222 -7.77 16.70 -3.08
CA ASP A 222 -8.37 17.03 -4.38
C ASP A 222 -7.49 16.59 -5.57
N ALA A 223 -6.17 16.56 -5.39
CA ALA A 223 -5.25 16.12 -6.43
C ALA A 223 -5.38 14.61 -6.66
N GLU A 224 -5.46 13.82 -5.59
CA GLU A 224 -5.66 12.39 -5.65
C GLU A 224 -7.05 12.05 -6.20
N ARG A 225 -8.12 12.71 -5.73
CA ARG A 225 -9.48 12.52 -6.27
C ARG A 225 -9.57 12.87 -7.76
N ARG A 226 -8.98 13.99 -8.19
CA ARG A 226 -8.95 14.37 -9.61
C ARG A 226 -8.24 13.31 -10.45
N ARG A 227 -7.11 12.80 -9.96
CA ARG A 227 -6.38 11.72 -10.64
C ARG A 227 -7.21 10.45 -10.68
N HIS A 228 -7.91 10.14 -9.60
CA HIS A 228 -8.79 8.98 -9.50
C HIS A 228 -9.87 8.99 -10.58
N GLU A 229 -10.57 10.12 -10.77
CA GLU A 229 -11.57 10.27 -11.84
C GLU A 229 -10.96 10.06 -13.23
N ARG A 230 -9.79 10.67 -13.50
CA ARG A 230 -9.09 10.52 -14.79
C ARG A 230 -8.66 9.08 -15.09
N ILE A 231 -8.40 8.28 -14.06
CA ILE A 231 -8.12 6.85 -14.25
C ILE A 231 -9.41 6.11 -14.55
N HIS A 232 -10.49 6.42 -13.83
CA HIS A 232 -11.80 5.82 -14.08
C HIS A 232 -12.25 6.05 -15.53
N GLU A 233 -12.05 7.26 -16.09
CA GLU A 233 -12.31 7.56 -17.50
C GLU A 233 -11.52 6.69 -18.50
N ARG A 234 -10.37 6.14 -18.09
CA ARG A 234 -9.46 5.37 -18.96
C ARG A 234 -9.52 3.86 -18.74
N GLN A 235 -9.73 3.41 -17.52
CA GLN A 235 -9.73 1.99 -17.15
C GLN A 235 -11.10 1.50 -16.68
N GLY A 236 -12.06 2.38 -16.41
CA GLY A 236 -13.42 2.02 -15.98
C GLY A 236 -13.52 1.52 -14.54
N ASN A 237 -12.41 1.16 -13.88
CA ASN A 237 -12.41 0.75 -12.48
C ASN A 237 -11.92 1.86 -11.55
N ARG A 238 -12.25 1.73 -10.26
CA ARG A 238 -11.94 2.69 -9.20
C ARG A 238 -11.05 2.06 -8.13
N ASN A 239 -10.26 2.89 -7.45
CA ASN A 239 -9.58 2.52 -6.22
C ASN A 239 -10.52 2.79 -5.04
N PRO A 240 -11.08 1.73 -4.41
CA PRO A 240 -12.07 1.88 -3.35
C PRO A 240 -11.50 2.56 -2.10
N PHE A 241 -10.18 2.54 -1.90
CA PHE A 241 -9.55 3.20 -0.74
C PHE A 241 -9.45 4.71 -0.89
N ILE A 242 -9.67 5.25 -2.09
CA ILE A 242 -9.80 6.70 -2.33
C ILE A 242 -11.26 7.13 -2.10
N ASP A 243 -12.23 6.33 -2.57
CA ASP A 243 -13.66 6.63 -2.39
C ASP A 243 -14.13 6.39 -0.95
N HIS A 244 -13.60 5.34 -0.32
CA HIS A 244 -13.94 4.85 1.01
C HIS A 244 -12.68 4.53 1.82
N PRO A 245 -11.96 5.57 2.32
CA PRO A 245 -10.74 5.40 3.12
C PRO A 245 -10.91 4.49 4.34
N GLU A 246 -12.11 4.44 4.91
CA GLU A 246 -12.48 3.60 6.05
C GLU A 246 -12.30 2.10 5.80
N PHE A 247 -12.35 1.65 4.53
CA PHE A 247 -12.18 0.24 4.19
C PHE A 247 -10.78 -0.29 4.52
N ALA A 248 -9.76 0.56 4.53
CA ALA A 248 -8.41 0.12 4.90
C ALA A 248 -8.35 -0.39 6.35
N VAL A 249 -9.06 0.28 7.26
CA VAL A 249 -9.13 -0.11 8.67
C VAL A 249 -9.97 -1.38 8.84
N GLN A 250 -11.10 -1.49 8.14
CA GLN A 250 -11.98 -2.67 8.16
C GLN A 250 -11.30 -3.93 7.60
N ILE A 251 -10.30 -3.79 6.73
CA ILE A 251 -9.59 -4.95 6.16
C ILE A 251 -8.35 -5.32 6.99
N TRP A 252 -7.52 -4.34 7.38
CA TRP A 252 -6.19 -4.62 7.94
C TRP A 252 -5.98 -4.28 9.41
N ASN A 253 -6.90 -3.54 10.03
CA ASN A 253 -6.81 -3.29 11.48
C ASN A 253 -7.46 -4.41 12.31
N GLU A 254 -8.16 -5.34 11.66
CA GLU A 254 -8.83 -6.50 12.25
C GLU A 254 -7.93 -7.75 12.35
N GLU A 255 -6.71 -7.71 11.79
CA GLU A 255 -5.74 -8.83 11.85
C GLU A 255 -4.77 -8.74 13.06
N LYS A 256 -5.08 -7.90 14.05
CA LYS A 256 -4.38 -7.81 15.35
C LYS A 256 -5.22 -8.41 16.47
#